data_AF-A0A9X2HLA9-F1
#
_entry.id   AF-A0A9X2HLA9-F1
#
_cell.length_a   1.000
_cell.length_b   1.000
_cell.length_c   1.000
_cell.angle_alpha   90.00
_cell.angle_beta   90.00
_cell.angle_gamma   90.00
#
_symmetry.space_group_name_H-M   'P 1'
#
loop_
_entity.id
_entity.type
_entity.pdbx_description
1 polymer ?
#
loop_
_entity_poly.entity_id
_entity_poly.type
_entity_poly.pdbx_seq_one_letter_code
_entity_poly.pdbx_strand_id
1 'polypeptide(L)'
;MTRQSRTFKLLLSPAGQDLLIEAHCHMIRCTRQMLAWGTTLQLAVLHLETVPPARIEDQLERLPALGLMGDHRHFVGAPKGLSESAAAIANSVSVGGATPTISSIYLVALQQLLVADSADLRSALERARWTTPARINPNRM
;
A
#
# COMPACT_ATOMS: atom_id res chain seq x y z
N MET A 1 12.29 24.22 4.59
CA MET A 1 11.45 23.34 5.43
C MET A 1 11.84 21.90 5.18
N THR A 2 12.58 21.29 6.11
CA THR A 2 12.95 19.87 6.07
C THR A 2 11.69 19.03 6.18
N ARG A 3 11.30 18.38 5.08
CA ARG A 3 10.19 17.42 5.06
C ARG A 3 10.61 16.28 5.99
N GLN A 4 10.06 16.23 7.19
CA GLN A 4 10.24 15.10 8.10
C GLN A 4 9.69 13.89 7.34
N SER A 5 10.60 13.05 6.83
CA SER A 5 10.22 11.80 6.21
C SER A 5 9.60 10.98 7.32
N ARG A 6 8.27 10.98 7.40
CA ARG A 6 7.56 10.02 8.23
C ARG A 6 7.96 8.67 7.65
N THR A 7 8.52 7.80 8.47
CA THR A 7 8.90 6.46 8.05
C THR A 7 7.87 5.54 8.64
N PHE A 8 7.21 4.76 7.78
CA PHE A 8 6.25 3.76 8.22
C PHE A 8 6.97 2.47 8.59
N LYS A 9 6.52 1.83 9.66
CA LYS A 9 7.09 0.60 10.19
C LYS A 9 6.19 -0.57 9.84
N LEU A 10 6.65 -1.43 8.93
CA LEU A 10 6.04 -2.73 8.67
C LEU A 10 6.71 -3.79 9.56
N LEU A 11 5.89 -4.68 10.10
CA LEU A 11 6.30 -5.84 10.88
C LEU A 11 6.00 -7.09 10.05
N LEU A 12 7.04 -7.70 9.49
CA LEU A 12 6.92 -8.76 8.49
C LEU A 12 7.66 -10.01 8.96
N SER A 13 7.18 -11.17 8.52
CA SER A 13 7.97 -12.39 8.50
C SER A 13 8.88 -12.39 7.25
N PRO A 14 9.80 -13.36 7.08
CA PRO A 14 10.51 -13.53 5.82
C PRO A 14 9.57 -13.64 4.61
N ALA A 15 8.47 -14.39 4.72
CA ALA A 15 7.47 -14.50 3.66
C ALA A 15 6.76 -13.16 3.38
N GLY A 16 6.50 -12.36 4.42
CA GLY A 16 5.96 -11.00 4.26
C GLY A 16 6.94 -10.05 3.58
N GLN A 17 8.24 -10.21 3.83
CA GLN A 17 9.29 -9.46 3.14
C GLN A 17 9.36 -9.83 1.66
N ASP A 18 9.28 -11.12 1.33
CA ASP A 18 9.25 -11.60 -0.05
C ASP A 18 8.03 -11.05 -0.81
N LEU A 19 6.85 -11.04 -0.18
CA LEU A 19 5.65 -10.40 -0.72
C LEU A 19 5.88 -8.92 -1.04
N LEU A 20 6.50 -8.17 -0.13
CA LEU A 20 6.81 -6.75 -0.35
C LEU A 20 7.76 -6.56 -1.54
N ILE A 21 8.79 -7.39 -1.66
CA ILE A 21 9.76 -7.36 -2.76
C ILE A 21 9.06 -7.68 -4.08
N GLU A 22 8.26 -8.74 -4.11
CA GLU A 22 7.56 -9.18 -5.31
C GLU A 22 6.57 -8.11 -5.80
N ALA A 23 5.75 -7.56 -4.89
CA ALA A 23 4.80 -6.50 -5.21
C ALA A 23 5.52 -5.25 -5.74
N HIS A 24 6.68 -4.91 -5.18
CA HIS A 24 7.50 -3.80 -5.65
C HIS A 24 8.03 -4.03 -7.07
N CYS A 25 8.60 -5.20 -7.32
CA CYS A 25 9.08 -5.58 -8.64
C CYS A 25 7.95 -5.64 -9.67
N HIS A 26 6.78 -6.16 -9.30
CA HIS A 26 5.60 -6.21 -10.15
C HIS A 26 5.18 -4.78 -10.56
N MET A 27 5.05 -3.87 -9.60
CA MET A 27 4.72 -2.47 -9.85
C MET A 27 5.70 -1.78 -10.82
N ILE A 28 7.00 -2.00 -10.61
CA ILE A 28 8.04 -1.47 -11.52
C ILE A 28 7.85 -1.99 -12.94
N ARG A 29 7.57 -3.29 -13.10
CA ARG A 29 7.37 -3.91 -14.42
C ARG A 29 6.12 -3.37 -15.13
N CYS A 30 5.03 -3.20 -14.40
CA CYS A 30 3.75 -2.72 -14.93
C CYS A 30 3.77 -1.22 -15.29
N THR A 31 4.41 -0.40 -14.45
CA THR A 31 4.45 1.06 -14.61
C THR A 31 5.67 1.57 -15.37
N ARG A 32 6.71 0.74 -15.51
CA ARG A 32 8.03 1.09 -16.06
C ARG A 32 8.69 2.29 -15.35
N GLN A 33 8.41 2.45 -14.05
CA GLN A 33 8.96 3.53 -13.22
C GLN A 33 9.69 2.95 -12.02
N MET A 34 10.86 3.51 -11.71
CA MET A 34 11.55 3.24 -10.44
C MET A 34 10.81 3.97 -9.32
N LEU A 35 10.19 3.20 -8.42
CA LEU A 35 9.41 3.72 -7.31
C LEU A 35 10.20 3.60 -6.01
N ALA A 36 9.92 4.48 -5.05
CA ALA A 36 10.35 4.23 -3.67
C ALA A 36 9.44 3.17 -3.03
N TRP A 37 9.96 2.40 -2.08
CA TRP A 37 9.18 1.41 -1.31
C TRP A 37 7.91 1.99 -0.69
N GLY A 38 8.02 3.21 -0.13
CA GLY A 38 6.87 3.93 0.42
C GLY A 38 5.80 4.29 -0.61
N THR A 39 6.23 4.62 -1.83
CA THR A 39 5.31 4.90 -2.94
C THR A 39 4.61 3.62 -3.38
N THR A 40 5.30 2.49 -3.37
CA THR A 40 4.66 1.18 -3.67
C THR A 40 3.55 0.88 -2.66
N LEU A 41 3.82 1.06 -1.38
CA LEU A 41 2.82 0.83 -0.34
C LEU A 41 1.62 1.79 -0.46
N GLN A 42 1.86 3.05 -0.81
CA GLN A 42 0.78 4.01 -1.09
C GLN A 42 -0.07 3.59 -2.28
N LEU A 43 0.54 3.14 -3.37
CA LEU A 43 -0.19 2.68 -4.54
C LEU A 43 -0.97 1.40 -4.23
N ALA A 44 -0.42 0.51 -3.42
CA ALA A 44 -1.11 -0.67 -2.91
C ALA A 44 -2.41 -0.27 -2.21
N VAL A 45 -2.35 0.68 -1.27
CA VAL A 45 -3.51 1.14 -0.50
C VAL A 45 -4.52 1.86 -1.39
N LEU A 46 -4.07 2.74 -2.29
CA LEU A 46 -4.97 3.43 -3.25
C LEU A 46 -5.62 2.49 -4.26
N HIS A 47 -4.97 1.37 -4.58
CA HIS A 47 -5.59 0.32 -5.39
C HIS A 47 -6.62 -0.45 -4.55
N LEU A 48 -6.29 -0.78 -3.30
CA LEU A 48 -7.19 -1.47 -2.38
C LEU A 48 -8.51 -0.71 -2.15
N GLU A 49 -8.51 0.63 -2.17
CA GLU A 49 -9.74 1.45 -2.11
C GLU A 49 -10.75 1.16 -3.23
N THR A 50 -10.30 0.59 -4.35
CA THR A 50 -11.18 0.20 -5.46
C THR A 50 -11.69 -1.24 -5.38
N VAL A 51 -11.17 -2.01 -4.43
CA VAL A 51 -11.55 -3.41 -4.23
C VAL A 51 -12.83 -3.45 -3.38
N PRO A 52 -13.84 -4.26 -3.75
CA PRO A 52 -15.06 -4.40 -2.96
C PRO A 52 -14.76 -4.83 -1.51
N PRO A 53 -15.40 -4.22 -0.48
CA PRO A 53 -15.16 -4.54 0.94
C PRO A 53 -15.21 -6.05 1.25
N ALA A 54 -16.20 -6.76 0.71
CA ALA A 54 -16.34 -8.21 0.91
C ALA A 54 -15.11 -9.01 0.42
N ARG A 55 -14.45 -8.57 -0.67
CA ARG A 55 -13.20 -9.22 -1.13
C ARG A 55 -12.03 -8.94 -0.20
N ILE A 56 -11.99 -7.76 0.40
CA ILE A 56 -10.96 -7.38 1.38
C ILE A 56 -11.14 -8.23 2.65
N GLU A 57 -12.38 -8.37 3.13
CA GLU A 57 -12.74 -9.21 4.27
C GLU A 57 -12.32 -10.67 4.06
N ASP A 58 -12.68 -11.26 2.92
CA ASP A 58 -12.25 -12.61 2.50
C ASP A 58 -10.73 -12.82 2.56
N GLN A 59 -9.95 -11.82 2.15
CA GLN A 59 -8.50 -11.91 2.18
C GLN A 59 -7.94 -11.74 3.58
N LEU A 60 -8.52 -10.84 4.37
CA LEU A 60 -8.13 -10.64 5.76
C LEU A 60 -8.41 -11.89 6.61
N GLU A 61 -9.50 -12.61 6.36
CA GLU A 61 -9.80 -13.88 7.00
C GLU A 61 -8.74 -14.95 6.72
N ARG A 62 -8.19 -14.96 5.48
CA ARG A 62 -7.15 -15.92 5.06
C ARG A 62 -5.75 -15.49 5.48
N LEU A 63 -5.55 -14.20 5.80
CA LEU A 63 -4.23 -13.61 6.08
C LEU A 63 -3.44 -14.34 7.18
N PRO A 64 -4.03 -14.77 8.33
CA PRO A 64 -3.28 -15.47 9.37
C PRO A 64 -2.65 -16.78 8.88
N ALA A 65 -3.33 -17.50 7.98
CA ALA A 65 -2.85 -18.78 7.45
C ALA A 65 -1.63 -18.62 6.52
N LEU A 66 -1.37 -17.41 6.02
CA LEU A 66 -0.27 -17.13 5.10
C LEU A 66 1.07 -16.85 5.80
N GLY A 67 1.06 -16.66 7.13
CA GLY A 67 2.29 -16.44 7.90
C GLY A 67 3.07 -15.19 7.50
N LEU A 68 2.41 -14.15 6.97
CA LEU A 68 3.06 -12.93 6.44
C LEU A 68 3.44 -11.91 7.53
N MET A 69 2.77 -11.96 8.68
CA MET A 69 3.11 -11.12 9.84
C MET A 69 4.26 -11.73 10.64
N GLY A 70 5.18 -10.89 11.11
CA GLY A 70 6.33 -11.30 11.90
C GLY A 70 6.87 -10.13 12.72
N ASP A 71 8.09 -10.26 13.23
CA ASP A 71 8.73 -9.30 14.12
C ASP A 71 9.85 -8.47 13.45
N HIS A 72 10.19 -8.78 12.19
CA HIS A 72 11.19 -8.05 11.44
C HIS A 72 10.66 -6.68 11.03
N ARG A 73 11.42 -5.64 11.40
CA ARG A 73 11.02 -4.25 11.21
C ARG A 73 11.56 -3.74 9.88
N HIS A 74 10.65 -3.35 9.00
CA HIS A 74 10.99 -2.71 7.74
C HIS A 74 10.47 -1.27 7.73
N PHE A 75 11.38 -0.37 7.42
CA PHE A 75 11.13 1.06 7.38
C PHE A 75 10.93 1.48 5.94
N VAL A 76 9.69 1.78 5.56
CA VAL A 76 9.36 2.32 4.24
C VAL A 76 9.04 3.80 4.39
N GLY A 77 9.41 4.62 3.40
CA GLY A 77 8.98 6.03 3.42
C GLY A 77 7.46 6.13 3.55
N ALA A 78 6.93 7.11 4.27
CA ALA A 78 5.49 7.31 4.43
C ALA A 78 5.06 8.55 3.63
N PRO A 79 4.47 8.35 2.44
CA PRO A 79 3.74 9.42 1.77
C PRO A 79 2.66 9.99 2.70
N LYS A 80 2.36 11.28 2.53
CA LYS A 80 1.29 11.92 3.32
C LYS A 80 -0.04 11.22 3.00
N GLY A 81 -0.85 10.93 4.03
CA GLY A 81 -2.17 10.34 3.84
C GLY A 81 -2.20 8.80 3.84
N LEU A 82 -1.05 8.12 3.85
CA LEU A 82 -1.00 6.65 3.81
C LEU A 82 -1.75 6.01 4.97
N SER A 83 -1.46 6.47 6.20
CA SER A 83 -2.10 6.00 7.42
C SER A 83 -3.59 6.30 7.45
N GLU A 84 -3.97 7.48 6.99
CA GLU A 84 -5.36 7.93 6.95
C GLU A 84 -6.18 7.08 5.96
N SER A 85 -5.62 6.80 4.78
CA SER A 85 -6.26 5.95 3.76
C SER A 85 -6.40 4.51 4.26
N ALA A 86 -5.34 3.94 4.84
CA ALA A 86 -5.40 2.59 5.41
C ALA A 86 -6.39 2.49 6.58
N ALA A 87 -6.51 3.53 7.40
CA ALA A 87 -7.48 3.58 8.49
C ALA A 87 -8.92 3.69 7.97
N ALA A 88 -9.16 4.46 6.91
CA ALA A 88 -10.47 4.54 6.28
C ALA A 88 -10.92 3.17 5.75
N ILE A 89 -10.03 2.41 5.11
CA ILE A 89 -10.31 1.03 4.68
C ILE A 89 -10.54 0.13 5.89
N ALA A 90 -9.67 0.17 6.91
CA ALA A 90 -9.85 -0.66 8.11
C ALA A 90 -11.23 -0.45 8.76
N ASN A 91 -11.72 0.79 8.79
CA ASN A 91 -13.03 1.15 9.35
C ASN A 91 -14.21 0.76 8.46
N SER A 92 -14.00 0.46 7.17
CA SER A 92 -15.07 0.08 6.24
C SER A 92 -15.26 -1.44 6.11
N VAL A 93 -14.39 -2.23 6.73
CA VAL A 93 -14.44 -3.70 6.72
C VAL A 93 -14.49 -4.28 8.13
N SER A 94 -15.08 -5.46 8.28
CA SER A 94 -15.10 -6.19 9.55
C SER A 94 -14.78 -7.66 9.33
N VAL A 95 -13.92 -8.21 10.18
CA VAL A 95 -13.54 -9.62 10.14
C VAL A 95 -13.85 -10.24 11.48
N GLY A 96 -14.77 -11.20 11.50
CA GLY A 96 -15.25 -11.82 12.75
C GLY A 96 -15.83 -10.81 13.76
N GLY A 97 -16.37 -9.68 13.28
CA GLY A 97 -16.90 -8.60 14.12
C GLY A 97 -15.87 -7.63 14.67
N ALA A 98 -14.59 -7.73 14.27
CA ALA A 98 -13.52 -6.82 14.69
C ALA A 98 -12.99 -5.98 13.53
N THR A 99 -12.54 -4.76 13.85
CA THR A 99 -11.80 -3.90 12.93
C THR A 99 -10.39 -4.46 12.71
N PRO A 100 -9.95 -4.65 11.45
CA PRO A 100 -8.61 -5.14 11.16
C PRO A 100 -7.52 -4.16 11.57
N THR A 101 -6.32 -4.68 11.80
CA THR A 101 -5.16 -3.82 12.08
C THR A 101 -4.67 -3.13 10.81
N ILE A 102 -4.10 -1.94 10.94
CA ILE A 102 -3.48 -1.22 9.82
C ILE A 102 -2.38 -2.09 9.13
N SER A 103 -1.62 -2.86 9.90
CA SER A 103 -0.63 -3.80 9.35
C SER A 103 -1.26 -4.86 8.45
N SER A 104 -2.42 -5.40 8.83
CA SER A 104 -3.15 -6.37 8.00
C SER A 104 -3.67 -5.75 6.70
N ILE A 105 -4.13 -4.51 6.74
CA ILE A 105 -4.55 -3.77 5.54
C ILE A 105 -3.38 -3.61 4.56
N TYR A 106 -2.18 -3.30 5.04
CA TYR A 106 -1.01 -3.21 4.15
C TYR A 106 -0.65 -4.54 3.50
N LEU A 107 -0.73 -5.64 4.23
CA LEU A 107 -0.44 -6.95 3.66
C LEU A 107 -1.45 -7.33 2.58
N VAL A 108 -2.74 -7.13 2.85
CA VAL A 108 -3.79 -7.37 1.85
C VAL A 108 -3.64 -6.43 0.64
N ALA A 109 -3.28 -5.17 0.87
CA ALA A 109 -2.98 -4.24 -0.21
C ALA A 109 -1.82 -4.73 -1.10
N LEU A 110 -0.73 -5.24 -0.50
CA LEU A 110 0.40 -5.79 -1.25
C LEU A 110 0.00 -7.06 -2.03
N GLN A 111 -0.84 -7.92 -1.46
CA GLN A 111 -1.37 -9.08 -2.18
C GLN A 111 -2.22 -8.67 -3.38
N GLN A 112 -3.04 -7.63 -3.23
CA GLN A 112 -3.87 -7.11 -4.33
C GLN A 112 -3.02 -6.58 -5.49
N LEU A 113 -1.85 -5.98 -5.20
CA LEU A 113 -0.94 -5.56 -6.27
C LEU A 113 -0.46 -6.72 -7.15
N LEU A 114 -0.29 -7.94 -6.61
CA LEU A 114 0.20 -9.08 -7.38
C LEU A 114 -0.84 -9.68 -8.32
N VAL A 115 -2.13 -9.45 -8.04
CA VAL A 115 -3.24 -9.98 -8.85
C VAL A 115 -3.93 -8.92 -9.70
N ALA A 116 -3.61 -7.65 -9.48
CA ALA A 116 -4.09 -6.54 -10.27
C ALA A 116 -3.54 -6.58 -11.70
N ASP A 117 -4.34 -6.14 -12.67
CA ASP A 117 -3.84 -6.00 -14.03
C ASP A 117 -2.97 -4.74 -14.18
N SER A 118 -2.17 -4.69 -15.24
CA SER A 118 -1.26 -3.56 -15.44
C SER A 118 -1.99 -2.24 -15.72
N ALA A 119 -3.27 -2.26 -16.12
CA ALA A 119 -4.05 -1.05 -16.38
C ALA A 119 -4.50 -0.42 -15.06
N ASP A 120 -5.04 -1.22 -14.14
CA ASP A 120 -5.45 -0.80 -12.80
C ASP A 120 -4.29 -0.18 -12.02
N LEU A 121 -3.10 -0.80 -12.09
CA LEU A 121 -1.90 -0.30 -11.43
C LEU A 121 -1.42 1.03 -12.01
N ARG A 122 -1.55 1.22 -13.33
CA ARG A 122 -1.25 2.49 -13.99
C ARG A 122 -2.26 3.57 -13.60
N SER A 123 -3.55 3.25 -13.56
CA SER A 123 -4.58 4.18 -13.09
C SER A 123 -4.39 4.58 -11.63
N ALA A 124 -4.01 3.64 -10.74
CA ALA A 124 -3.66 3.96 -9.37
C ALA A 124 -2.46 4.93 -9.28
N LEU A 125 -1.44 4.72 -10.12
CA LEU A 125 -0.29 5.63 -10.22
C LEU A 125 -0.68 7.02 -10.70
N GLU A 126 -1.55 7.12 -11.70
CA GLU A 126 -2.06 8.41 -12.18
C GLU A 126 -2.80 9.14 -11.06
N ARG A 127 -3.73 8.48 -10.36
CA ARG A 127 -4.44 9.08 -9.20
C ARG A 127 -3.49 9.61 -8.14
N ALA A 128 -2.43 8.86 -7.81
CA ALA A 128 -1.43 9.27 -6.82
C ALA A 128 -0.62 10.52 -7.25
N ARG A 129 -0.46 10.74 -8.56
CA ARG A 129 0.19 11.94 -9.10
C ARG A 129 -0.69 13.18 -8.94
N TRP A 130 -2.01 13.04 -8.96
CA TRP A 130 -2.96 14.14 -8.77
C TRP A 130 -3.16 14.52 -7.30
N THR A 131 -3.03 13.57 -6.37
CA THR A 131 -3.10 13.83 -4.93
C THR A 131 -1.82 14.45 -4.35
N THR A 132 -0.70 14.34 -5.08
CA THR A 132 0.51 15.09 -4.74
C THR A 132 0.44 16.46 -5.44
N PRO A 133 0.32 17.59 -4.71
CA PRO A 133 0.29 18.89 -5.38
C PRO A 133 1.55 19.03 -6.23
N ALA A 134 1.35 19.25 -7.53
CA ALA A 134 2.42 19.62 -8.44
C ALA A 134 3.15 20.80 -7.80
N ARG A 135 4.47 20.67 -7.64
CA ARG A 135 5.30 21.83 -7.30
C ARG A 135 5.13 22.83 -8.45
N ILE A 136 4.24 23.81 -8.29
CA ILE A 136 4.24 25.01 -9.09
C ILE A 136 5.63 25.61 -8.85
N ASN A 137 6.48 25.59 -9.88
CA ASN A 137 7.80 26.19 -9.82
C ASN A 137 7.61 27.70 -10.04
N PRO A 138 7.84 28.56 -9.02
CA PRO A 138 7.61 29.99 -9.17
C PRO A 138 8.66 30.69 -10.07
N ASN A 139 9.71 29.99 -10.52
CA ASN A 139 10.76 30.54 -11.39
C ASN A 139 10.56 30.23 -12.89
N ARG A 140 9.32 30.21 -13.36
CA ARG A 140 9.00 30.20 -14.80
C ARG A 140 8.20 31.46 -15.17
N MET A 141 8.80 32.62 -14.96
CA MET A 141 8.54 33.87 -15.70
C MET A 141 9.85 34.62 -15.86
#